data_AF-A0A7C3K2C1-F1
#
_entry.id   AF-A0A7C3K2C1-F1
#
_cell.length_a   1.000
_cell.length_b   1.000
_cell.length_c   1.000
_cell.angle_alpha   90.00
_cell.angle_beta   90.00
_cell.angle_gamma   90.00
#
_symmetry.space_group_name_H-M   'P 1'
#
loop_
_entity.id
_entity.type
_entity.pdbx_description
1 polymer ?
#
loop_
_entity_poly.entity_id
_entity_poly.type
_entity_poly.pdbx_seq_one_letter_code
_entity_poly.pdbx_strand_id
1 'polypeptide(L)'
;QVRKNADVLAVLSCPEHPEYQMSMCLNYYFGANRFADRARYDIAVFLMYRTIEMVLSAALREIGIDPSDPQYPNWLTVGRYNEKLKEVFEKDHHEKSLPHKVGLMDSAVILSVKGDSLVEDLNLKELKGIIELRNTSHFTHGFRVLNEEDFKKVRRTSRKLLEKYLSGRGKASVREFEQFFNFPKILI
;
A
#
# COMPACT_ATOMS: atom_id res chain seq x y z
N GLN A 1 -21.99 5.67 16.63
CA GLN A 1 -21.43 4.77 15.62
C GLN A 1 -21.99 5.05 14.22
N VAL A 2 -23.30 4.94 14.01
CA VAL A 2 -23.94 5.13 12.69
C VAL A 2 -23.57 6.45 12.00
N ARG A 3 -23.60 7.58 12.72
CA ARG A 3 -23.23 8.89 12.17
C ARG A 3 -21.77 8.97 11.70
N LYS A 4 -20.82 8.44 12.48
CA LYS A 4 -19.39 8.41 12.14
C LYS A 4 -19.13 7.59 10.87
N ASN A 5 -19.82 6.47 10.71
CA ASN A 5 -19.71 5.66 9.50
C ASN A 5 -20.34 6.37 8.28
N ALA A 6 -21.44 7.11 8.48
CA ALA A 6 -22.05 7.91 7.41
C ALA A 6 -21.12 9.01 6.89
N ASP A 7 -20.37 9.67 7.79
CA ASP A 7 -19.39 10.69 7.41
C ASP A 7 -18.28 10.08 6.53
N VAL A 8 -17.77 8.89 6.88
CA VAL A 8 -16.80 8.15 6.05
C VAL A 8 -17.40 7.78 4.69
N LEU A 9 -18.63 7.29 4.65
CA LEU A 9 -19.30 6.95 3.40
C LEU A 9 -19.51 8.15 2.50
N ALA A 10 -19.82 9.33 3.06
CA ALA A 10 -19.94 10.56 2.29
C ALA A 10 -18.62 10.91 1.59
N VAL A 11 -17.49 10.81 2.30
CA VAL A 11 -16.15 11.00 1.72
C VAL A 11 -15.86 9.96 0.63
N LEU A 12 -16.08 8.67 0.92
CA LEU A 12 -15.81 7.58 -0.02
C LEU A 12 -16.72 7.58 -1.26
N SER A 13 -17.81 8.34 -1.25
CA SER A 13 -18.72 8.47 -2.39
C SER A 13 -18.38 9.64 -3.31
N CYS A 14 -17.37 10.46 -2.97
CA CYS A 14 -16.94 11.62 -3.73
C CYS A 14 -15.43 11.56 -4.00
N PRO A 15 -14.99 11.05 -5.17
CA PRO A 15 -13.57 10.95 -5.53
C PRO A 15 -12.79 12.26 -5.48
N GLU A 16 -13.47 13.39 -5.67
CA GLU A 16 -12.91 14.74 -5.64
C GLU A 16 -12.73 15.28 -4.22
N HIS A 17 -13.26 14.58 -3.20
CA HIS A 17 -13.12 15.00 -1.81
C HIS A 17 -11.64 14.98 -1.39
N PRO A 18 -11.12 16.03 -0.72
CA PRO A 18 -9.69 16.10 -0.36
C PRO A 18 -9.19 14.92 0.48
N GLU A 19 -10.07 14.35 1.31
CA GLU A 19 -9.76 13.19 2.14
C GLU A 19 -10.06 11.84 1.47
N TYR A 20 -10.52 11.80 0.22
CA TYR A 20 -10.93 10.57 -0.45
C TYR A 20 -9.82 9.52 -0.47
N GLN A 21 -8.61 9.90 -0.91
CA GLN A 21 -7.48 8.97 -1.01
C GLN A 21 -7.07 8.40 0.35
N MET A 22 -7.01 9.25 1.38
CA MET A 22 -6.72 8.84 2.75
C MET A 22 -7.79 7.88 3.29
N SER A 23 -9.06 8.24 3.13
CA SER A 23 -10.19 7.42 3.56
C SER A 23 -10.25 6.07 2.84
N MET A 24 -9.85 6.03 1.56
CA MET A 24 -9.72 4.77 0.80
C MET A 24 -8.60 3.87 1.35
N CYS A 25 -7.44 4.43 1.70
CA CYS A 25 -6.35 3.67 2.34
C CYS A 25 -6.80 3.07 3.67
N LEU A 26 -7.46 3.88 4.51
CA LEU A 26 -8.03 3.44 5.78
C LEU A 26 -9.13 2.38 5.58
N ASN A 27 -10.01 2.56 4.59
CA ASN A 27 -11.06 1.61 4.27
C ASN A 27 -10.49 0.23 3.90
N TYR A 28 -9.45 0.18 3.07
CA TYR A 28 -8.76 -1.07 2.74
C TYR A 28 -8.08 -1.69 3.97
N TYR A 29 -7.37 -0.89 4.76
CA TYR A 29 -6.69 -1.38 5.97
C TYR A 29 -7.67 -1.99 6.99
N PHE A 30 -8.75 -1.27 7.33
CA PHE A 30 -9.75 -1.78 8.26
C PHE A 30 -10.59 -2.90 7.65
N GLY A 31 -10.84 -2.85 6.34
CA GLY A 31 -11.46 -3.94 5.59
C GLY A 31 -10.68 -5.23 5.72
N ALA A 32 -9.37 -5.16 5.52
CA ALA A 32 -8.48 -6.30 5.69
C ALA A 32 -8.58 -6.92 7.09
N ASN A 33 -8.56 -6.09 8.15
CA ASN A 33 -8.72 -6.58 9.53
C ASN A 33 -10.07 -7.30 9.72
N ARG A 34 -11.18 -6.77 9.18
CA ARG A 34 -12.50 -7.43 9.27
C ARG A 34 -12.58 -8.78 8.56
N PHE A 35 -11.85 -8.96 7.47
CA PHE A 35 -11.76 -10.26 6.79
C PHE A 35 -10.86 -11.23 7.56
N ALA A 36 -9.77 -10.75 8.14
CA ALA A 36 -8.90 -11.56 8.99
C ALA A 36 -9.62 -12.08 10.25
N ASP A 37 -10.48 -11.26 10.87
CA ASP A 37 -11.34 -11.67 12.00
C ASP A 37 -12.24 -12.88 11.69
N ARG A 38 -12.45 -13.19 10.40
CA ARG A 38 -13.25 -14.33 9.91
C ARG A 38 -12.38 -15.40 9.24
N ALA A 39 -11.08 -15.40 9.50
CA ALA A 39 -10.08 -16.29 8.89
C ALA A 39 -10.06 -16.25 7.34
N ARG A 40 -10.51 -15.14 6.73
CA ARG A 40 -10.47 -14.94 5.26
C ARG A 40 -9.17 -14.26 4.87
N TYR A 41 -8.05 -14.95 5.10
CA TYR A 41 -6.71 -14.35 5.03
C TYR A 41 -6.27 -13.96 3.61
N ASP A 42 -6.68 -14.68 2.56
CA ASP A 42 -6.36 -14.29 1.18
C ASP A 42 -6.93 -12.90 0.84
N ILE A 43 -8.18 -12.65 1.20
CA ILE A 43 -8.84 -11.35 1.00
C ILE A 43 -8.19 -10.30 1.90
N ALA A 44 -7.90 -10.65 3.15
CA ALA A 44 -7.24 -9.74 4.09
C ALA A 44 -5.86 -9.29 3.57
N VAL A 45 -5.04 -10.21 3.08
CA VAL A 45 -3.72 -9.91 2.50
C VAL A 45 -3.87 -9.08 1.23
N PHE A 46 -4.82 -9.40 0.35
CA PHE A 46 -5.10 -8.58 -0.84
C PHE A 46 -5.40 -7.12 -0.47
N LEU A 47 -6.27 -6.89 0.52
CA LEU A 47 -6.62 -5.55 0.96
C LEU A 47 -5.45 -4.83 1.67
N MET A 48 -4.59 -5.55 2.40
CA MET A 48 -3.35 -4.98 2.95
C MET A 48 -2.38 -4.58 1.85
N TYR A 49 -2.24 -5.39 0.80
CA TYR A 49 -1.45 -5.04 -0.40
C TYR A 49 -2.00 -3.77 -1.06
N ARG A 50 -3.32 -3.68 -1.25
CA ARG A 50 -3.96 -2.47 -1.82
C ARG A 50 -3.73 -1.23 -0.97
N THR A 51 -3.69 -1.38 0.35
CA THR A 51 -3.32 -0.27 1.27
C THR A 51 -1.91 0.23 0.98
N ILE A 52 -0.93 -0.68 0.87
CA ILE A 52 0.47 -0.32 0.56
C ILE A 52 0.56 0.35 -0.81
N GLU A 53 -0.05 -0.24 -1.82
CA GLU A 53 -0.05 0.26 -3.20
C GLU A 53 -0.62 1.68 -3.28
N MET A 54 -1.74 1.93 -2.61
CA MET A 54 -2.35 3.26 -2.59
C MET A 54 -1.50 4.30 -1.88
N VAL A 55 -0.92 3.95 -0.72
CA VAL A 55 -0.04 4.85 0.03
C VAL A 55 1.17 5.27 -0.81
N LEU A 56 1.83 4.31 -1.45
CA LEU A 56 2.99 4.58 -2.31
C LEU A 56 2.59 5.36 -3.58
N SER A 57 1.46 5.01 -4.20
CA SER A 57 0.94 5.71 -5.37
C SER A 57 0.58 7.17 -5.06
N ALA A 58 0.00 7.42 -3.88
CA ALA A 58 -0.31 8.77 -3.44
C ALA A 58 0.98 9.58 -3.23
N ALA A 59 1.99 9.02 -2.60
CA ALA A 59 3.28 9.69 -2.40
C ALA A 59 4.00 10.00 -3.73
N LEU A 60 3.93 9.11 -4.72
CA LEU A 60 4.45 9.42 -6.06
C LEU A 60 3.77 10.62 -6.69
N ARG A 61 2.43 10.71 -6.58
CA ARG A 61 1.68 11.84 -7.13
C ARG A 61 2.05 13.15 -6.47
N GLU A 62 2.38 13.13 -5.18
CA GLU A 62 2.83 14.32 -4.45
C GLU A 62 4.17 14.85 -4.96
N ILE A 63 5.04 13.97 -5.47
CA ILE A 63 6.28 14.37 -6.14
C ILE A 63 6.12 14.55 -7.65
N GLY A 64 4.88 14.57 -8.15
CA GLY A 64 4.54 14.87 -9.54
C GLY A 64 4.62 13.68 -10.52
N ILE A 65 4.67 12.43 -10.00
CA ILE A 65 4.70 11.22 -10.84
C ILE A 65 3.35 10.51 -10.73
N ASP A 66 2.58 10.46 -11.82
CA ASP A 66 1.36 9.64 -11.85
C ASP A 66 1.69 8.18 -12.20
N PRO A 67 1.36 7.18 -11.36
CA PRO A 67 1.68 5.78 -11.64
C PRO A 67 1.06 5.22 -12.93
N SER A 68 -0.08 5.75 -13.37
CA SER A 68 -0.77 5.31 -14.59
C SER A 68 -0.15 5.82 -15.89
N ASP A 69 0.41 7.01 -15.85
CA ASP A 69 1.05 7.70 -16.99
C ASP A 69 2.26 8.52 -16.49
N PRO A 70 3.36 7.84 -16.13
CA PRO A 70 4.45 8.48 -15.41
C PRO A 70 5.28 9.38 -16.32
N GLN A 71 5.36 10.65 -15.92
CA GLN A 71 6.34 11.58 -16.45
C GLN A 71 7.51 11.69 -15.47
N TYR A 72 8.70 11.30 -15.93
CA TYR A 72 9.85 11.16 -15.03
C TYR A 72 10.68 12.44 -14.95
N PRO A 73 10.93 12.95 -13.73
CA PRO A 73 11.79 14.11 -13.55
C PRO A 73 13.27 13.74 -13.76
N ASN A 74 14.08 14.74 -14.14
CA ASN A 74 15.49 14.55 -14.50
C ASN A 74 16.37 13.92 -13.41
N TRP A 75 15.96 13.99 -12.13
CA TRP A 75 16.70 13.35 -11.04
C TRP A 75 16.57 11.83 -11.02
N LEU A 76 15.53 11.27 -11.67
CA LEU A 76 15.33 9.83 -11.79
C LEU A 76 15.86 9.35 -13.14
N THR A 77 17.12 8.92 -13.15
CA THR A 77 17.73 8.33 -14.35
C THR A 77 17.56 6.81 -14.35
N VAL A 78 17.62 6.20 -15.54
CA VAL A 78 17.66 4.73 -15.71
C VAL A 78 18.76 4.12 -14.85
N GLY A 79 19.94 4.75 -14.77
CA GLY A 79 21.06 4.29 -13.94
C GLY A 79 20.72 4.24 -12.45
N ARG A 80 20.22 5.34 -11.87
CA ARG A 80 19.85 5.39 -10.44
C ARG A 80 18.72 4.43 -10.10
N TYR A 81 17.76 4.28 -11.01
CA TYR A 81 16.68 3.31 -10.86
C TYR A 81 17.20 1.87 -10.82
N ASN A 82 18.08 1.49 -11.76
CA ASN A 82 18.65 0.14 -11.81
C ASN A 82 19.62 -0.13 -10.67
N GLU A 83 20.38 0.86 -10.21
CA GLU A 83 21.22 0.75 -9.03
C GLU A 83 20.39 0.36 -7.80
N LYS A 84 19.27 1.07 -7.57
CA LYS A 84 18.36 0.73 -6.47
C LYS A 84 17.70 -0.63 -6.68
N LEU A 85 17.29 -0.99 -7.90
CA LEU A 85 16.78 -2.34 -8.19
C LEU A 85 17.81 -3.43 -7.89
N LYS A 86 19.09 -3.20 -8.21
CA LYS A 86 20.16 -4.16 -7.94
C LYS A 86 20.37 -4.41 -6.45
N GLU A 87 20.21 -3.39 -5.59
CA GLU A 87 20.23 -3.56 -4.13
C GLU A 87 19.11 -4.48 -3.62
N VAL A 88 17.94 -4.45 -4.27
CA VAL A 88 16.75 -5.21 -3.87
C VAL A 88 16.76 -6.63 -4.43
N PHE A 89 17.05 -6.76 -5.73
CA PHE A 89 16.93 -8.02 -6.46
C PHE A 89 18.24 -8.82 -6.52
N GLU A 90 19.38 -8.20 -6.19
CA GLU A 90 20.70 -8.84 -6.16
C GLU A 90 20.98 -9.66 -7.43
N LYS A 91 21.06 -10.98 -7.31
CA LYS A 91 21.36 -11.90 -8.42
C LYS A 91 20.19 -12.05 -9.41
N ASP A 92 18.97 -11.72 -8.99
CA ASP A 92 17.77 -11.74 -9.85
C ASP A 92 17.61 -10.44 -10.65
N HIS A 93 18.52 -9.47 -10.46
CA HIS A 93 18.48 -8.19 -11.16
C HIS A 93 18.78 -8.35 -12.65
N HIS A 94 18.01 -7.65 -13.45
CA HIS A 94 18.27 -7.39 -14.86
C HIS A 94 18.02 -5.91 -15.11
N GLU A 95 18.81 -5.32 -16.00
CA GLU A 95 18.62 -3.92 -16.37
C GLU A 95 17.26 -3.71 -17.04
N LYS A 96 16.60 -2.61 -16.67
CA LYS A 96 15.28 -2.21 -17.17
C LYS A 96 15.25 -0.74 -17.52
N SER A 97 14.43 -0.36 -18.50
CA SER A 97 14.02 1.03 -18.66
C SER A 97 13.14 1.48 -17.47
N LEU A 98 12.94 2.80 -17.36
CA LEU A 98 11.92 3.32 -16.46
C LEU A 98 10.53 2.81 -16.92
N PRO A 99 9.65 2.38 -16.00
CA PRO A 99 8.44 1.68 -16.37
C PRO A 99 7.42 2.61 -17.04
N HIS A 100 6.68 2.11 -18.04
CA HIS A 100 5.55 2.86 -18.63
C HIS A 100 4.31 2.90 -17.74
N LYS A 101 4.22 1.99 -16.75
CA LYS A 101 3.23 1.99 -15.68
C LYS A 101 3.93 1.60 -14.40
N VAL A 102 3.78 2.40 -13.34
CA VAL A 102 4.50 2.20 -12.09
C VAL A 102 3.71 1.25 -11.19
N GLY A 103 4.23 0.05 -10.97
CA GLY A 103 3.67 -0.90 -10.01
C GLY A 103 4.12 -0.64 -8.58
N LEU A 104 3.60 -1.40 -7.62
CA LEU A 104 3.93 -1.25 -6.19
C LEU A 104 5.44 -1.23 -5.91
N MET A 105 6.17 -2.20 -6.47
CA MET A 105 7.62 -2.29 -6.26
C MET A 105 8.34 -1.08 -6.84
N ASP A 106 7.99 -0.72 -8.07
CA ASP A 106 8.60 0.40 -8.78
C ASP A 106 8.34 1.71 -8.01
N SER A 107 7.14 1.88 -7.44
CA SER A 107 6.81 3.03 -6.60
C SER A 107 7.73 3.15 -5.39
N ALA A 108 7.94 2.05 -4.66
CA ALA A 108 8.83 2.04 -3.50
C ALA A 108 10.29 2.33 -3.89
N VAL A 109 10.75 1.79 -5.02
CA VAL A 109 12.10 2.03 -5.55
C VAL A 109 12.28 3.49 -5.93
N ILE A 110 11.34 4.07 -6.68
CA ILE A 110 11.40 5.47 -7.13
C ILE A 110 11.41 6.43 -5.93
N LEU A 111 10.52 6.21 -4.95
CA LEU A 111 10.50 7.00 -3.72
C LEU A 111 11.81 6.85 -2.92
N SER A 112 12.41 5.65 -2.91
CA SER A 112 13.69 5.41 -2.25
C SER A 112 14.84 6.15 -2.95
N VAL A 113 14.87 6.15 -4.29
CA VAL A 113 15.85 6.93 -5.08
C VAL A 113 15.71 8.44 -4.80
N LYS A 114 14.48 8.92 -4.58
CA LYS A 114 14.22 10.32 -4.20
C LYS A 114 14.67 10.66 -2.79
N GLY A 115 14.81 9.66 -1.91
CA GLY A 115 15.05 9.83 -0.48
C GLY A 115 13.79 10.25 0.29
N ASP A 116 12.62 9.74 -0.10
CA ASP A 116 11.36 10.11 0.54
C ASP A 116 11.21 9.51 1.95
N SER A 117 10.88 10.35 2.94
CA SER A 117 10.73 9.97 4.36
C SER A 117 9.70 8.85 4.60
N LEU A 118 8.71 8.71 3.70
CA LEU A 118 7.72 7.63 3.76
C LEU A 118 8.39 6.25 3.67
N VAL A 119 9.41 6.12 2.81
CA VAL A 119 10.07 4.85 2.50
C VAL A 119 11.49 4.73 3.06
N GLU A 120 11.98 5.75 3.76
CA GLU A 120 13.33 5.76 4.35
C GLU A 120 13.63 4.51 5.20
N ASP A 121 12.69 4.10 6.05
CA ASP A 121 12.80 2.90 6.89
C ASP A 121 12.07 1.66 6.31
N LEU A 122 11.72 1.69 5.02
CA LEU A 122 11.03 0.58 4.37
C LEU A 122 12.06 -0.44 3.88
N ASN A 123 11.98 -1.66 4.41
CA ASN A 123 12.80 -2.75 3.91
C ASN A 123 12.25 -3.23 2.55
N LEU A 124 12.89 -2.81 1.46
CA LEU A 124 12.48 -3.15 0.09
C LEU A 124 12.56 -4.65 -0.21
N LYS A 125 13.43 -5.42 0.46
CA LYS A 125 13.47 -6.89 0.32
C LYS A 125 12.28 -7.55 1.02
N GLU A 126 11.87 -7.04 2.17
CA GLU A 126 10.63 -7.49 2.83
C GLU A 126 9.41 -7.19 1.94
N LEU A 127 9.40 -6.00 1.29
CA LEU A 127 8.36 -5.63 0.34
C LEU A 127 8.31 -6.56 -0.88
N LYS A 128 9.47 -6.91 -1.47
CA LYS A 128 9.58 -7.92 -2.53
C LYS A 128 8.90 -9.22 -2.10
N GLY A 129 9.20 -9.73 -0.91
CA GLY A 129 8.59 -10.95 -0.39
C GLY A 129 7.07 -10.84 -0.17
N ILE A 130 6.54 -9.66 0.17
CA ILE A 130 5.08 -9.42 0.25
C ILE A 130 4.43 -9.48 -1.14
N ILE A 131 5.07 -8.90 -2.16
CA ILE A 131 4.58 -8.94 -3.54
C ILE A 131 4.55 -10.39 -4.06
N GLU A 132 5.62 -11.16 -3.81
CA GLU A 132 5.70 -12.58 -4.16
C GLU A 132 4.62 -13.41 -3.45
N LEU A 133 4.39 -13.15 -2.15
CA LEU A 133 3.31 -13.79 -1.39
C LEU A 133 1.92 -13.51 -2.00
N ARG A 134 1.68 -12.26 -2.43
CA ARG A 134 0.44 -11.89 -3.13
C ARG A 134 0.30 -12.61 -4.46
N ASN A 135 1.39 -12.71 -5.24
CA ASN A 135 1.37 -13.35 -6.56
C ASN A 135 1.18 -14.88 -6.49
N THR A 136 1.52 -15.50 -5.36
CA THR A 136 1.34 -16.94 -5.14
C THR A 136 0.02 -17.30 -4.49
N SER A 137 -0.80 -16.32 -4.09
CA SER A 137 -2.09 -16.55 -3.44
C SER A 137 -3.18 -16.95 -4.43
N HIS A 138 -4.19 -17.65 -3.92
CA HIS A 138 -5.31 -18.17 -4.71
C HIS A 138 -6.14 -17.08 -5.41
N PHE A 139 -6.18 -15.87 -4.85
CA PHE A 139 -6.98 -14.75 -5.36
C PHE A 139 -6.33 -13.97 -6.51
N THR A 140 -5.12 -14.32 -6.92
CA THR A 140 -4.42 -13.62 -8.01
C THR A 140 -4.02 -14.59 -9.11
N HIS A 141 -2.98 -15.40 -8.88
CA HIS A 141 -2.37 -16.25 -9.90
C HIS A 141 -1.83 -17.59 -9.37
N GLY A 142 -1.91 -17.88 -8.06
CA GLY A 142 -1.34 -19.09 -7.46
C GLY A 142 -2.36 -20.03 -6.81
N PHE A 143 -1.88 -21.04 -6.08
CA PHE A 143 -2.71 -22.06 -5.42
C PHE A 143 -2.53 -22.09 -3.89
N ARG A 144 -1.67 -21.23 -3.34
CA ARG A 144 -1.40 -21.20 -1.90
C ARG A 144 -2.56 -20.53 -1.18
N VAL A 145 -3.10 -21.23 -0.18
CA VAL A 145 -4.02 -20.66 0.81
C VAL A 145 -3.18 -19.92 1.86
N LEU A 146 -3.47 -18.64 2.05
CA LEU A 146 -2.74 -17.83 3.04
C LEU A 146 -3.30 -18.05 4.44
N ASN A 147 -2.44 -17.93 5.45
CA ASN A 147 -2.79 -18.13 6.86
C ASN A 147 -2.68 -16.83 7.69
N GLU A 148 -2.90 -16.95 9.00
CA GLU A 148 -2.84 -15.80 9.91
C GLU A 148 -1.44 -15.19 10.02
N GLU A 149 -0.39 -16.00 9.94
CA GLU A 149 1.00 -15.53 10.02
C GLU A 149 1.37 -14.71 8.78
N ASP A 150 0.98 -15.18 7.60
CA ASP A 150 1.08 -14.45 6.34
C ASP A 150 0.40 -13.09 6.46
N PHE A 151 -0.84 -13.08 6.95
CA PHE A 151 -1.58 -11.84 7.18
C PHE A 151 -0.88 -10.91 8.17
N LYS A 152 -0.44 -11.40 9.33
CA LYS A 152 0.26 -10.62 10.36
C LYS A 152 1.53 -9.96 9.81
N LYS A 153 2.28 -10.67 8.96
CA LYS A 153 3.48 -10.15 8.30
C LYS A 153 3.14 -8.97 7.38
N VAL A 154 2.19 -9.14 6.46
CA VAL A 154 1.80 -8.07 5.51
C VAL A 154 1.16 -6.89 6.25
N ARG A 155 0.33 -7.16 7.26
CA ARG A 155 -0.33 -6.15 8.09
C ARG A 155 0.67 -5.23 8.78
N ARG A 156 1.79 -5.77 9.28
CA ARG A 156 2.83 -4.98 9.96
C ARG A 156 3.40 -3.91 9.02
N THR A 157 3.79 -4.30 7.82
CA THR A 157 4.36 -3.39 6.81
C THR A 157 3.32 -2.39 6.33
N SER A 158 2.10 -2.84 6.04
CA SER A 158 0.97 -1.99 5.66
C SER A 158 0.67 -0.93 6.73
N ARG A 159 0.62 -1.34 8.00
CA ARG A 159 0.39 -0.43 9.13
C ARG A 159 1.50 0.61 9.25
N LYS A 160 2.77 0.21 9.21
CA LYS A 160 3.91 1.13 9.33
C LYS A 160 3.87 2.20 8.25
N LEU A 161 3.62 1.81 6.99
CA LEU A 161 3.50 2.74 5.88
C LEU A 161 2.30 3.67 6.02
N LEU A 162 1.13 3.14 6.39
CA LEU A 162 -0.08 3.94 6.60
C LEU A 162 0.10 4.95 7.75
N GLU A 163 0.71 4.55 8.86
CA GLU A 163 1.00 5.46 9.98
C GLU A 163 1.94 6.60 9.58
N LYS A 164 3.00 6.30 8.81
CA LYS A 164 3.87 7.35 8.24
C LYS A 164 3.12 8.28 7.29
N TYR A 165 2.30 7.72 6.41
CA TYR A 165 1.48 8.47 5.46
C TYR A 165 0.50 9.44 6.15
N LEU A 166 -0.14 9.00 7.23
CA LEU A 166 -1.02 9.82 8.07
C LEU A 166 -0.24 10.90 8.82
N SER A 167 0.90 10.54 9.42
CA SER A 167 1.76 11.46 10.17
C SER A 167 2.25 12.63 9.30
N GLY A 168 2.70 12.34 8.07
CA GLY A 168 3.10 13.36 7.10
C GLY A 168 2.00 14.34 6.70
N ARG A 169 0.74 14.04 7.04
CA ARG A 169 -0.45 14.89 6.81
C ARG A 169 -0.99 15.51 8.09
N GLY A 170 -0.24 15.44 9.19
CA GLY A 170 -0.66 15.93 10.51
C GLY A 170 -1.88 15.19 11.06
N LYS A 171 -2.13 13.96 10.58
CA LYS A 171 -3.23 13.12 11.04
C LYS A 171 -2.75 12.21 12.17
N ALA A 172 -3.72 11.78 12.97
CA ALA A 172 -3.45 10.92 14.10
C ALA A 172 -3.13 9.47 13.69
N SER A 173 -2.78 8.64 14.68
CA SER A 173 -2.46 7.23 14.45
C SER A 173 -3.65 6.45 13.88
N VAL A 174 -3.36 5.33 13.20
CA VAL A 174 -4.40 4.42 12.69
C VAL A 174 -5.44 4.06 13.76
N ARG A 175 -5.03 3.94 15.02
CA ARG A 175 -5.92 3.58 16.15
C ARG A 175 -7.10 4.55 16.31
N GLU A 176 -6.91 5.83 16.05
CA GLU A 176 -7.97 6.83 16.24
C GLU A 176 -9.08 6.72 15.18
N PHE A 177 -8.73 6.18 14.02
CA PHE A 177 -9.68 5.92 12.94
C PHE A 177 -10.50 4.65 13.14
N GLU A 178 -10.13 3.78 14.08
CA GLU A 178 -10.79 2.48 14.29
C GLU A 178 -12.30 2.63 14.52
N GLN A 179 -12.70 3.59 15.35
CA GLN A 179 -14.11 3.87 15.63
C GLN A 179 -14.90 4.40 14.41
N PHE A 180 -14.25 4.95 13.39
CA PHE A 180 -14.92 5.47 12.19
C PHE A 180 -15.09 4.40 11.11
N PHE A 181 -14.21 3.40 11.11
CA PHE A 181 -14.21 2.28 10.16
C PHE A 181 -14.69 0.97 10.79
N ASN A 182 -15.21 1.01 12.02
CA ASN A 182 -15.90 -0.11 12.65
C ASN A 182 -17.33 -0.19 12.08
N PHE A 183 -17.44 -0.82 10.91
CA PHE A 183 -18.72 -1.16 10.30
C PHE A 183 -19.39 -2.28 11.10
N PRO A 184 -20.72 -2.23 11.31
CA PRO A 184 -21.44 -3.27 12.04
C PRO A 184 -21.09 -4.66 11.50
N LYS A 185 -20.81 -5.60 12.40
CA LYS A 185 -20.68 -7.00 12.00
C LYS A 185 -22.07 -7.48 11.58
N ILE A 186 -22.26 -7.69 10.28
CA ILE A 186 -23.42 -8.44 9.80
C ILE A 186 -23.20 -9.87 10.29
N LEU A 187 -24.00 -10.29 11.27
CA LEU A 187 -24.15 -11.69 11.65
C LEU A 187 -24.94 -12.33 10.50
N ILE A 188 -24.25 -13.16 9.71
CA ILE A 188 -24.87 -14.02 8.70
C ILE A 188 -24.76 -15.44 9.23
#